data_AF-X1UKJ0-F1
#
_entry.id   AF-X1UKJ0-F1
#
_cell.length_a   1.000
_cell.length_b   1.000
_cell.length_c   1.000
_cell.angle_alpha   90.00
_cell.angle_beta   90.00
_cell.angle_gamma   90.00
#
_symmetry.space_group_name_H-M   'P 1'
#
loop_
_entity.id
_entity.type
_entity.pdbx_description
1 polymer ?
#
loop_
_entity_poly.entity_id
_entity_poly.type
_entity_poly.pdbx_seq_one_letter_code
_entity_poly.pdbx_strand_id
1 'polypeptide(L)'
;DETINLTRDFLERAQPSKIILSRFTPYPGSDVWANPAKYGVAWIDPDFSHYWNFPQATTITYGDTPAEVLNKRYNQLYELLWSGEWTSQEAKRQREQLQRYLSWVEKEGNVEGPTRIDTMIKPNQVARMGWLKERCIGTVLEIGCNFGIILAWCQGQAGVDLNPHNIALTRILAPKRKFLVADARNLPFRDGEFDTVMLPDILEHLFWSDVPQAIKEASRIAQRKVLITVPDGEADTPEATSFKHTYLATPEKVQA
;
A
#
# COMPACT_ATOMS: atom_id res chain seq x y z
N ASP A 1 14.03 16.50 23.81
CA ASP A 1 13.33 15.30 24.25
C ASP A 1 14.22 14.12 23.92
N GLU A 2 14.56 13.29 24.90
CA GLU A 2 15.46 12.14 24.73
C GLU A 2 14.96 11.19 23.64
N THR A 3 13.64 11.10 23.47
CA THR A 3 12.97 10.28 22.45
C THR A 3 13.46 10.59 21.03
N ILE A 4 13.77 11.86 20.72
CA ILE A 4 14.25 12.27 19.38
C ILE A 4 15.66 11.75 19.12
N ASN A 5 16.55 11.86 20.11
CA ASN A 5 17.90 11.32 20.00
C ASN A 5 17.90 9.80 19.97
N LEU A 6 17.07 9.15 20.80
CA LEU A 6 16.89 7.69 20.76
C LEU A 6 16.36 7.21 19.41
N THR A 7 15.43 7.95 18.81
CA THR A 7 14.92 7.67 17.46
C THR A 7 16.03 7.83 16.42
N ARG A 8 16.77 8.93 16.44
CA ARG A 8 17.92 9.14 15.55
C ARG A 8 18.94 8.00 15.68
N ASP A 9 19.36 7.70 16.89
CA ASP A 9 20.40 6.69 17.18
C ASP A 9 19.93 5.28 16.80
N PHE A 10 18.63 5.01 16.97
CA PHE A 10 18.04 3.80 16.42
C PHE A 10 18.17 3.78 14.89
N LEU A 11 17.79 4.85 14.19
CA LEU A 11 17.79 4.90 12.74
C LEU A 11 19.18 4.70 12.15
N GLU A 12 20.18 5.31 12.77
CA GLU A 12 21.59 5.10 12.44
C GLU A 12 22.03 3.64 12.57
N ARG A 13 21.63 3.00 13.67
CA ARG A 13 22.06 1.65 13.99
C ARG A 13 21.32 0.59 13.19
N ALA A 14 20.02 0.77 13.02
CA ALA A 14 19.16 -0.23 12.42
C ALA A 14 19.01 -0.09 10.91
N GLN A 15 19.25 1.11 10.38
CA GLN A 15 19.13 1.44 8.96
C GLN A 15 17.91 0.77 8.32
N PRO A 16 16.71 0.94 8.92
CA PRO A 16 15.53 0.19 8.52
C PRO A 16 15.22 0.47 7.05
N SER A 17 14.93 -0.56 6.26
CA SER A 17 14.62 -0.38 4.84
C SER A 17 13.45 0.57 4.61
N LYS A 18 12.43 0.56 5.50
CA LYS A 18 11.21 1.38 5.39
C LYS A 18 10.61 1.70 6.75
N ILE A 19 10.33 2.99 7.02
CA ILE A 19 9.67 3.48 8.23
C ILE A 19 8.77 4.67 7.91
N ILE A 20 7.82 4.95 8.80
CA ILE A 20 7.15 6.24 8.83
C ILE A 20 7.84 7.08 9.90
N LEU A 21 8.57 8.12 9.46
CA LEU A 21 9.33 9.01 10.34
C LEU A 21 8.47 9.60 11.46
N SER A 22 7.16 9.75 11.26
CA SER A 22 6.30 10.41 12.23
C SER A 22 6.13 9.70 13.56
N ARG A 23 6.26 8.37 13.59
CA ARG A 23 5.99 7.53 14.77
C ARG A 23 7.01 6.43 14.99
N PHE A 24 8.01 6.33 14.12
CA PHE A 24 9.02 5.29 14.18
C PHE A 24 8.40 3.87 14.11
N THR A 25 7.24 3.72 13.45
CA THR A 25 6.62 2.42 13.22
C THR A 25 7.25 1.79 11.97
N PRO A 26 8.05 0.71 12.10
CA PRO A 26 8.49 -0.06 10.94
C PRO A 26 7.28 -0.70 10.24
N TYR A 27 7.32 -0.86 8.92
CA TYR A 27 6.25 -1.55 8.21
C TYR A 27 6.32 -3.08 8.43
N PRO A 28 5.18 -3.79 8.48
CA PRO A 28 5.15 -5.25 8.42
C PRO A 28 5.85 -5.75 7.17
N GLY A 29 6.73 -6.73 7.35
CA GLY A 29 7.57 -7.27 6.28
C GLY A 29 8.93 -6.58 6.14
N SER A 30 9.22 -5.51 6.87
CA SER A 30 10.59 -4.98 6.99
C SER A 30 11.43 -5.87 7.92
N ASP A 31 12.76 -5.88 7.75
CA ASP A 31 13.67 -6.68 8.60
C ASP A 31 13.60 -6.24 10.07
N VAL A 32 13.38 -4.95 10.34
CA VAL A 32 13.13 -4.45 11.71
C VAL A 32 11.83 -5.01 12.28
N TRP A 33 10.81 -5.20 11.45
CA TRP A 33 9.57 -5.83 11.89
C TRP A 33 9.73 -7.34 12.14
N ALA A 34 10.40 -8.05 11.24
CA ALA A 34 10.61 -9.49 11.40
C ALA A 34 11.53 -9.81 12.59
N ASN A 35 12.54 -8.98 12.84
CA ASN A 35 13.63 -9.25 13.77
C ASN A 35 13.88 -8.10 14.77
N PRO A 36 12.89 -7.67 15.58
CA PRO A 36 13.05 -6.49 16.43
C PRO A 36 14.19 -6.62 17.45
N ALA A 37 14.44 -7.83 17.96
CA ALA A 37 15.52 -8.12 18.90
C ALA A 37 16.92 -7.90 18.31
N LYS A 38 17.12 -8.18 17.00
CA LYS A 38 18.37 -7.89 16.27
C LYS A 38 18.74 -6.41 16.37
N TYR A 39 17.73 -5.55 16.48
CA TYR A 39 17.87 -4.10 16.55
C TYR A 39 17.65 -3.54 17.96
N GLY A 40 17.62 -4.39 18.99
CA GLY A 40 17.38 -3.96 20.37
C GLY A 40 16.04 -3.24 20.56
N VAL A 41 15.04 -3.60 19.77
CA VAL A 41 13.66 -3.11 19.88
C VAL A 41 12.79 -4.25 20.40
N ALA A 42 11.74 -3.91 21.13
CA ALA A 42 10.69 -4.84 21.51
C ALA A 42 9.35 -4.34 20.94
N TRP A 43 8.48 -5.29 20.58
CA TRP A 43 7.11 -4.95 20.24
C TRP A 43 6.37 -4.50 21.48
N ILE A 44 5.77 -3.31 21.41
CA ILE A 44 4.74 -2.88 22.36
C ILE A 44 3.45 -3.67 22.06
N ASP A 45 3.14 -3.83 20.78
CA ASP A 45 2.08 -4.68 20.24
C ASP A 45 2.55 -5.25 18.88
N PRO A 46 2.51 -6.56 18.66
CA PRO A 46 2.90 -7.15 17.39
C PRO A 46 1.78 -7.11 16.32
N ASP A 47 0.57 -6.62 16.63
CA ASP A 47 -0.52 -6.48 15.66
C ASP A 47 -0.44 -5.12 14.95
N PHE A 48 -0.03 -5.12 13.68
CA PHE A 48 0.09 -3.89 12.90
C PHE A 48 -1.23 -3.17 12.65
N SER A 49 -2.37 -3.87 12.68
CA SER A 49 -3.67 -3.24 12.48
C SER A 49 -3.97 -2.18 13.55
N HIS A 50 -3.33 -2.28 14.71
CA HIS A 50 -3.42 -1.31 15.80
C HIS A 50 -2.58 -0.03 15.56
N TYR A 51 -1.68 -0.04 14.57
CA TYR A 51 -0.78 1.07 14.24
C TYR A 51 -1.20 1.83 12.98
N TRP A 52 -2.51 2.03 12.78
CA TRP A 52 -3.02 2.68 11.58
C TRP A 52 -3.03 4.21 11.67
N ASN A 53 -2.42 4.87 10.67
CA ASN A 53 -2.29 6.33 10.66
C ASN A 53 -3.56 7.07 10.24
N PHE A 54 -4.55 6.40 9.63
CA PHE A 54 -5.84 7.01 9.27
C PHE A 54 -6.97 5.98 9.13
N PRO A 55 -7.78 5.75 10.17
CA PRO A 55 -9.14 5.27 9.98
C PRO A 55 -10.14 6.31 10.49
N GLN A 56 -11.43 6.04 10.30
CA GLN A 56 -12.60 6.88 10.61
C GLN A 56 -12.72 7.33 12.10
N ALA A 57 -11.69 7.15 12.92
CA ALA A 57 -11.58 7.61 14.29
C ALA A 57 -10.16 8.16 14.57
N THR A 58 -10.09 9.33 15.20
CA THR A 58 -8.90 10.18 15.40
C THR A 58 -7.97 9.75 16.55
N THR A 59 -7.95 8.48 16.97
CA THR A 59 -7.17 8.11 18.18
C THR A 59 -6.62 6.68 18.12
N ILE A 60 -5.28 6.59 18.11
CA ILE A 60 -4.54 5.37 18.48
C ILE A 60 -4.49 5.34 20.01
N THR A 61 -5.01 4.29 20.64
CA THR A 61 -4.97 4.09 22.10
C THR A 61 -4.06 2.92 22.46
N TYR A 62 -2.76 3.20 22.49
CA TYR A 62 -1.82 2.45 23.33
C TYR A 62 -0.69 3.39 23.78
N GLY A 63 -0.57 3.61 25.10
CA GLY A 63 0.48 4.43 25.70
C GLY A 63 0.25 5.94 25.68
N ASP A 64 -0.96 6.41 26.03
CA ASP A 64 -1.41 7.79 26.32
C ASP A 64 -0.39 8.93 26.08
N THR A 65 0.09 9.06 24.85
CA THR A 65 0.89 10.23 24.45
C THR A 65 -0.07 11.17 23.76
N PRO A 66 -0.40 12.33 24.36
CA PRO A 66 -1.35 13.27 23.76
C PRO A 66 -0.94 13.63 22.34
N ALA A 67 -1.93 13.83 21.45
CA ALA A 67 -1.68 14.17 20.05
C ALA A 67 -0.76 15.41 19.91
N GLU A 68 -0.87 16.37 20.83
CA GLU A 68 0.01 17.53 20.91
C GLU A 68 1.48 17.16 21.16
N VAL A 69 1.74 16.21 22.05
CA VAL A 69 3.09 15.72 22.36
C VAL A 69 3.67 14.96 21.17
N LEU A 70 2.85 14.15 20.49
CA LEU A 70 3.24 13.47 19.26
C LEU A 70 3.57 14.47 18.14
N ASN A 71 2.72 15.46 17.91
CA ASN A 71 2.93 16.49 16.90
C ASN A 71 4.17 17.33 17.20
N LYS A 72 4.44 17.64 18.48
CA LYS A 72 5.66 18.33 18.89
C LYS A 72 6.90 17.51 18.58
N ARG A 73 6.90 16.22 18.92
CA ARG A 73 8.02 15.31 18.63
C ARG A 73 8.22 15.11 17.13
N TYR A 74 7.13 14.98 16.39
CA TYR A 74 7.13 14.95 14.93
C TYR A 74 7.86 16.17 14.36
N ASN A 75 7.43 17.37 14.74
CA ASN A 75 8.08 18.60 14.27
C ASN A 75 9.57 18.64 14.64
N GLN A 76 9.94 18.22 15.85
CA GLN A 76 11.34 18.19 16.28
C GLN A 76 12.20 17.20 15.48
N LEU A 77 11.67 16.04 15.09
CA LEU A 77 12.40 15.09 14.26
C LEU A 77 12.57 15.62 12.83
N TYR A 78 11.57 16.32 12.30
CA TYR A 78 11.68 17.02 11.01
C TYR A 78 12.69 18.16 11.09
N GLU A 79 12.64 18.98 12.14
CA GLU A 79 13.64 20.02 12.36
C GLU A 79 15.04 19.43 12.40
N LEU A 80 15.28 18.35 13.14
CA LEU A 80 16.58 17.67 13.21
C LEU A 80 17.04 17.11 11.84
N LEU A 81 16.12 16.53 11.07
CA LEU A 81 16.44 15.94 9.78
C LEU A 81 16.73 17.02 8.71
N TRP A 82 16.15 18.22 8.83
CA TRP A 82 16.36 19.35 7.93
C TRP A 82 17.35 20.42 8.41
N SER A 83 17.71 20.44 9.70
CA SER A 83 18.62 21.43 10.28
C SER A 83 20.03 21.36 9.71
N GLY A 84 20.40 20.24 9.09
CA GLY A 84 21.75 19.96 8.65
C GLY A 84 22.67 19.46 9.76
N GLU A 85 22.17 19.33 11.00
CA GLU A 85 22.92 18.75 12.11
C GLU A 85 23.03 17.23 11.96
N TRP A 86 22.01 16.58 11.41
CA TRP A 86 22.01 15.16 11.11
C TRP A 86 22.56 14.90 9.70
N THR A 87 23.83 14.52 9.61
CA THR A 87 24.61 14.51 8.35
C THR A 87 24.94 13.13 7.80
N SER A 88 24.52 12.06 8.47
CA SER A 88 24.84 10.69 8.06
C SER A 88 24.22 10.29 6.72
N GLN A 89 24.71 9.17 6.18
CA GLN A 89 24.10 8.55 5.00
C GLN A 89 22.63 8.17 5.26
N GLU A 90 22.31 7.79 6.50
CA GLU A 90 20.93 7.50 6.89
C GLU A 90 20.06 8.75 6.87
N ALA A 91 20.54 9.87 7.43
CA ALA A 91 19.83 11.15 7.36
C ALA A 91 19.61 11.59 5.91
N LYS A 92 20.56 11.33 5.02
CA LYS A 92 20.39 11.58 3.59
C LYS A 92 19.27 10.72 3.00
N ARG A 93 19.27 9.40 3.26
CA ARG A 93 18.24 8.46 2.81
C ARG A 93 16.84 8.83 3.30
N GLN A 94 16.71 9.20 4.58
CA GLN A 94 15.44 9.63 5.18
C GLN A 94 14.93 10.94 4.56
N ARG A 95 15.82 11.91 4.31
CA ARG A 95 15.47 13.13 3.57
C ARG A 95 14.96 12.82 2.17
N GLU A 96 15.62 11.92 1.43
CA GLU A 96 15.21 11.53 0.09
C GLU A 96 13.85 10.81 0.08
N GLN A 97 13.61 9.89 1.01
CA GLN A 97 12.30 9.23 1.19
C GLN A 97 11.18 10.24 1.45
N LEU A 98 11.42 11.19 2.35
CA LEU A 98 10.41 12.16 2.74
C LEU A 98 10.23 13.28 1.69
N GLN A 99 11.28 13.69 0.97
CA GLN A 99 11.14 14.55 -0.20
C GLN A 99 10.31 13.88 -1.30
N ARG A 100 10.52 12.57 -1.54
CA ARG A 100 9.66 11.79 -2.46
C ARG A 100 8.20 11.84 -1.99
N TYR A 101 7.95 11.58 -0.71
CA TYR A 101 6.60 11.66 -0.12
C TYR A 101 5.97 13.06 -0.25
N LEU A 102 6.67 14.13 0.15
CA LEU A 102 6.15 15.50 0.08
C LEU A 102 5.89 15.93 -1.37
N SER A 103 6.79 15.59 -2.30
CA SER A 103 6.58 15.86 -3.72
C SER A 103 5.37 15.10 -4.30
N TRP A 104 5.05 13.93 -3.74
CA TRP A 104 3.85 13.19 -4.09
C TRP A 104 2.61 13.87 -3.51
N VAL A 105 2.61 14.23 -2.22
CA VAL A 105 1.48 14.93 -1.56
C VAL A 105 1.15 16.25 -2.25
N GLU A 106 2.18 17.03 -2.60
CA GLU A 106 2.04 18.32 -3.28
C GLU A 106 1.48 18.15 -4.70
N LYS A 107 1.96 17.16 -5.46
CA LYS A 107 1.45 16.86 -6.82
C LYS A 107 0.00 16.39 -6.81
N GLU A 108 -0.45 15.79 -5.71
CA GLU A 108 -1.83 15.32 -5.54
C GLU A 108 -2.74 16.37 -4.86
N GLY A 109 -2.23 17.57 -4.52
CA GLY A 109 -3.06 18.66 -4.03
C GLY A 109 -3.76 18.41 -2.69
N ASN A 110 -3.19 17.57 -1.82
CA ASN A 110 -3.75 17.17 -0.51
C ASN A 110 -5.13 16.45 -0.58
N VAL A 111 -5.55 15.98 -1.76
CA VAL A 111 -6.79 15.21 -1.95
C VAL A 111 -6.42 13.99 -2.79
N GLU A 112 -7.00 12.82 -2.50
CA GLU A 112 -6.72 11.62 -3.27
C GLU A 112 -7.08 11.84 -4.75
N GLY A 113 -6.05 11.92 -5.61
CA GLY A 113 -6.22 11.96 -7.04
C GLY A 113 -6.44 10.57 -7.65
N PRO A 114 -7.07 10.50 -8.82
CA PRO A 114 -7.16 9.29 -9.63
C PRO A 114 -5.78 8.68 -9.89
N THR A 115 -5.67 7.33 -10.01
CA THR A 115 -4.43 6.67 -10.50
C THR A 115 -3.98 7.38 -11.78
N ARG A 116 -2.81 8.00 -11.72
CA ARG A 116 -2.36 8.85 -12.82
C ARG A 116 -2.00 7.97 -14.02
N ILE A 117 -2.49 8.34 -15.20
CA ILE A 117 -2.23 7.57 -16.44
C ILE A 117 -0.72 7.50 -16.73
N ASP A 118 0.05 8.51 -16.30
CA ASP A 118 1.51 8.55 -16.47
C ASP A 118 2.25 7.46 -15.65
N THR A 119 1.68 6.92 -14.58
CA THR A 119 2.27 5.77 -13.88
C THR A 119 2.12 4.50 -14.69
N MET A 120 1.00 4.34 -15.41
CA MET A 120 0.67 3.13 -16.17
C MET A 120 1.57 2.93 -17.39
N ILE A 121 2.19 4.00 -17.90
CA ILE A 121 3.08 3.94 -19.07
C ILE A 121 4.54 3.64 -18.71
N LYS A 122 4.89 3.52 -17.42
CA LYS A 122 6.24 3.15 -17.00
C LYS A 122 6.59 1.74 -17.52
N PRO A 123 7.84 1.47 -17.95
CA PRO A 123 8.19 0.17 -18.55
C PRO A 123 7.84 -1.06 -17.69
N ASN A 124 8.04 -0.98 -16.38
CA ASN A 124 7.68 -2.05 -15.44
C ASN A 124 6.16 -2.27 -15.35
N GLN A 125 5.37 -1.19 -15.41
CA GLN A 125 3.92 -1.24 -15.39
C GLN A 125 3.37 -1.83 -16.69
N VAL A 126 3.93 -1.42 -17.83
CA VAL A 126 3.59 -2.00 -19.14
C VAL A 126 3.94 -3.49 -19.20
N ALA A 127 5.11 -3.88 -18.70
CA ALA A 127 5.51 -5.29 -18.64
C ALA A 127 4.56 -6.12 -17.77
N ARG A 128 4.15 -5.59 -16.62
CA ARG A 128 3.16 -6.23 -15.73
C ARG A 128 1.80 -6.38 -16.41
N MET A 129 1.31 -5.33 -17.08
CA MET A 129 0.05 -5.39 -17.82
C MET A 129 0.12 -6.37 -18.99
N GLY A 130 1.29 -6.50 -19.64
CA GLY A 130 1.56 -7.55 -20.62
C GLY A 130 1.45 -8.95 -20.02
N TRP A 131 2.11 -9.17 -18.87
CA TRP A 131 2.06 -10.43 -18.13
C TRP A 131 0.64 -10.85 -17.76
N LEU A 132 -0.17 -9.89 -17.28
CA LEU A 132 -1.59 -10.10 -16.96
C LEU A 132 -2.38 -10.49 -18.21
N LYS A 133 -2.27 -9.70 -19.29
CA LYS A 133 -2.99 -9.91 -20.55
C LYS A 133 -2.70 -11.28 -21.15
N GLU A 134 -1.44 -11.70 -21.18
CA GLU A 134 -1.03 -13.00 -21.74
C GLU A 134 -1.59 -14.20 -20.96
N ARG A 135 -1.95 -14.00 -19.68
CA ARG A 135 -2.44 -15.07 -18.79
C ARG A 135 -3.95 -15.06 -18.62
N CYS A 136 -4.61 -13.96 -18.99
CA CYS A 136 -6.06 -13.85 -19.05
C CYS A 136 -6.62 -14.81 -20.10
N ILE A 137 -7.63 -15.57 -19.70
CA ILE A 137 -8.39 -16.46 -20.58
C ILE A 137 -9.88 -16.28 -20.30
N GLY A 138 -10.70 -16.38 -21.34
CA GLY A 138 -12.15 -16.38 -21.23
C GLY A 138 -12.73 -15.09 -20.64
N THR A 139 -13.74 -15.20 -19.78
CA THR A 139 -14.33 -14.05 -19.08
C THR A 139 -13.42 -13.55 -17.96
N VAL A 140 -13.13 -12.25 -17.94
CA VAL A 140 -12.19 -11.62 -17.00
C VAL A 140 -12.89 -10.58 -16.14
N LEU A 141 -12.64 -10.65 -14.83
CA LEU A 141 -12.98 -9.61 -13.86
C LEU A 141 -11.72 -8.99 -13.23
N GLU A 142 -11.72 -7.67 -13.04
CA GLU A 142 -10.72 -6.95 -12.24
C GLU A 142 -11.34 -6.50 -10.90
N ILE A 143 -10.70 -6.87 -9.79
CA ILE A 143 -10.99 -6.34 -8.45
C ILE A 143 -10.08 -5.14 -8.19
N GLY A 144 -10.62 -4.05 -7.63
CA GLY A 144 -9.92 -2.78 -7.46
C GLY A 144 -9.69 -2.05 -8.79
N CYS A 145 -10.70 -2.05 -9.67
CA CYS A 145 -10.51 -1.65 -11.05
C CYS A 145 -10.26 -0.16 -11.27
N ASN A 146 -10.51 0.71 -10.29
CA ASN A 146 -10.34 2.15 -10.41
C ASN A 146 -11.02 2.68 -11.70
N PHE A 147 -10.29 3.29 -12.65
CA PHE A 147 -10.83 3.72 -13.96
C PHE A 147 -10.91 2.63 -15.05
N GLY A 148 -10.63 1.37 -14.72
CA GLY A 148 -10.72 0.23 -15.63
C GLY A 148 -9.63 0.19 -16.70
N ILE A 149 -8.49 0.85 -16.49
CA ILE A 149 -7.39 0.92 -17.46
C ILE A 149 -6.77 -0.47 -17.69
N ILE A 150 -6.47 -1.20 -16.60
CA ILE A 150 -5.91 -2.56 -16.69
C ILE A 150 -6.96 -3.53 -17.23
N LEU A 151 -8.21 -3.46 -16.76
CA LEU A 151 -9.33 -4.21 -17.33
C LEU A 151 -9.43 -4.02 -18.84
N ALA A 152 -9.37 -2.78 -19.31
CA ALA A 152 -9.47 -2.47 -20.74
C ALA A 152 -8.27 -3.05 -21.52
N TRP A 153 -7.05 -2.92 -20.99
CA TRP A 153 -5.83 -3.47 -21.59
C TRP A 153 -5.89 -4.99 -21.75
N CYS A 154 -6.39 -5.66 -20.71
CA CYS A 154 -6.55 -7.11 -20.66
C CYS A 154 -7.85 -7.59 -21.33
N GLN A 155 -8.60 -6.69 -21.98
CA GLN A 155 -9.87 -6.99 -22.66
C GLN A 155 -10.94 -7.63 -21.76
N GLY A 156 -10.94 -7.30 -20.47
CA GLY A 156 -11.91 -7.87 -19.53
C GLY A 156 -13.31 -7.25 -19.60
N GLN A 157 -14.27 -7.96 -18.99
CA GLN A 157 -15.70 -7.71 -19.11
C GLN A 157 -16.28 -7.01 -17.88
N ALA A 158 -15.71 -7.25 -16.70
CA ALA A 158 -16.24 -6.73 -15.44
C ALA A 158 -15.16 -6.11 -14.55
N GLY A 159 -15.49 -5.03 -13.85
CA GLY A 159 -14.63 -4.39 -12.86
C GLY A 159 -15.39 -4.09 -11.57
N VAL A 160 -14.74 -4.23 -10.42
CA VAL A 160 -15.28 -3.77 -9.13
C VAL A 160 -14.30 -2.88 -8.39
N ASP A 161 -14.83 -1.91 -7.66
CA ASP A 161 -14.04 -0.99 -6.83
C ASP A 161 -14.89 -0.53 -5.64
N LEU A 162 -14.25 -0.19 -4.51
CA LEU A 162 -14.95 0.31 -3.32
C LEU A 162 -15.42 1.76 -3.52
N ASN A 163 -14.76 2.53 -4.39
CA ASN A 163 -15.06 3.93 -4.64
C ASN A 163 -16.20 4.11 -5.66
N PRO A 164 -17.38 4.59 -5.24
CA PRO A 164 -18.53 4.77 -6.13
C PRO A 164 -18.29 5.82 -7.24
N HIS A 165 -17.40 6.79 -7.02
CA HIS A 165 -17.09 7.83 -8.02
C HIS A 165 -16.29 7.25 -9.20
N ASN A 166 -15.32 6.37 -8.91
CA ASN A 166 -14.57 5.65 -9.95
C ASN A 166 -15.51 4.82 -10.81
N ILE A 167 -16.40 4.05 -10.17
CA ILE A 167 -17.39 3.22 -10.85
C ILE A 167 -18.39 4.03 -11.68
N ALA A 168 -18.83 5.20 -11.19
CA ALA A 168 -19.69 6.08 -11.96
C ALA A 168 -19.00 6.56 -13.25
N LEU A 169 -17.72 6.96 -13.15
CA LEU A 169 -16.95 7.41 -14.31
C LEU A 169 -16.67 6.28 -15.31
N THR A 170 -16.30 5.08 -14.86
CA THR A 170 -16.04 3.95 -15.76
C THR A 170 -17.26 3.49 -16.53
N ARG A 171 -18.46 3.57 -15.95
CA ARG A 171 -19.72 3.30 -16.65
C ARG A 171 -19.96 4.27 -17.81
N ILE A 172 -19.51 5.53 -17.68
CA ILE A 172 -19.58 6.52 -18.75
C ILE A 172 -18.51 6.25 -19.81
N LEU A 173 -17.27 5.97 -19.39
CA LEU A 173 -16.13 5.79 -20.30
C LEU A 173 -16.17 4.45 -21.06
N ALA A 174 -16.76 3.41 -20.48
CA ALA A 174 -16.80 2.07 -21.03
C ALA A 174 -18.19 1.41 -20.83
N PRO A 175 -19.25 1.93 -21.45
CA PRO A 175 -20.64 1.51 -21.21
C PRO A 175 -20.95 0.07 -21.62
N LYS A 176 -20.07 -0.57 -22.41
CA LYS A 176 -20.19 -1.98 -22.82
C LYS A 176 -19.65 -2.97 -21.78
N ARG A 177 -19.01 -2.50 -20.70
CA ARG A 177 -18.46 -3.33 -19.62
C ARG A 177 -19.33 -3.21 -18.37
N LYS A 178 -19.29 -4.25 -17.52
CA LYS A 178 -20.01 -4.29 -16.25
C LYS A 178 -19.14 -3.68 -15.16
N PHE A 179 -19.60 -2.65 -14.46
CA PHE A 179 -18.89 -2.07 -13.32
C PHE A 179 -19.80 -2.06 -12.09
N LEU A 180 -19.29 -2.50 -10.93
CA LEU A 180 -20.04 -2.49 -9.67
C LEU A 180 -19.21 -1.90 -8.53
N VAL A 181 -19.91 -1.27 -7.59
CA VAL A 181 -19.31 -0.93 -6.30
C VAL A 181 -19.35 -2.19 -5.45
N ALA A 182 -18.20 -2.70 -5.04
CA ALA A 182 -18.11 -3.88 -4.19
C ALA A 182 -16.83 -3.90 -3.35
N ASP A 183 -16.90 -4.56 -2.20
CA ASP A 183 -15.76 -4.85 -1.34
C ASP A 183 -15.10 -6.16 -1.79
N ALA A 184 -13.78 -6.18 -1.94
CA ALA A 184 -13.02 -7.37 -2.32
C ALA A 184 -13.24 -8.56 -1.36
N ARG A 185 -13.64 -8.29 -0.11
CA ARG A 185 -13.88 -9.29 0.94
C ARG A 185 -15.27 -9.92 0.87
N ASN A 186 -16.19 -9.38 0.05
CA ASN A 186 -17.54 -9.90 -0.13
C ASN A 186 -18.10 -9.51 -1.51
N LEU A 187 -17.89 -10.39 -2.49
CA LEU A 187 -18.17 -10.10 -3.89
C LEU A 187 -19.56 -10.58 -4.34
N PRO A 188 -20.37 -9.75 -5.01
CA PRO A 188 -21.75 -10.07 -5.41
C PRO A 188 -21.81 -10.89 -6.71
N PHE A 189 -21.01 -11.94 -6.81
CA PHE A 189 -20.94 -12.84 -7.95
C PHE A 189 -21.11 -14.29 -7.50
N ARG A 190 -21.57 -15.13 -8.42
CA ARG A 190 -21.68 -16.58 -8.16
C ARG A 190 -20.31 -17.24 -8.23
N ASP A 191 -20.24 -18.45 -7.67
CA ASP A 191 -19.04 -19.28 -7.75
C ASP A 191 -18.71 -19.58 -9.22
N GLY A 192 -17.43 -19.43 -9.59
CA GLY A 192 -16.95 -19.65 -10.94
C GLY A 192 -17.61 -18.78 -12.03
N GLU A 193 -18.07 -17.55 -11.71
CA GLU A 193 -18.67 -16.65 -12.70
C GLU A 193 -17.69 -16.20 -13.80
N PHE A 194 -16.40 -16.09 -13.47
CA PHE A 194 -15.36 -15.60 -14.38
C PHE A 194 -14.25 -16.63 -14.59
N ASP A 195 -13.81 -16.84 -15.83
CA ASP A 195 -12.66 -17.69 -16.12
C ASP A 195 -11.37 -17.21 -15.43
N THR A 196 -11.13 -15.90 -15.47
CA THR A 196 -9.97 -15.25 -14.84
C THR A 196 -10.40 -14.11 -13.94
N VAL A 197 -9.85 -14.04 -12.72
CA VAL A 197 -10.03 -12.91 -11.81
C VAL A 197 -8.67 -12.27 -11.53
N MET A 198 -8.57 -10.96 -11.68
CA MET A 198 -7.33 -10.19 -11.47
C MET A 198 -7.43 -9.32 -10.22
N LEU A 199 -6.33 -9.26 -9.45
CA LEU A 199 -6.11 -8.34 -8.33
C LEU A 199 -4.77 -7.62 -8.53
N PRO A 200 -4.69 -6.67 -9.48
CA PRO A 200 -3.46 -5.97 -9.78
C PRO A 200 -3.23 -4.84 -8.76
N ASP A 201 -2.26 -5.01 -7.85
CA ASP A 201 -1.85 -3.98 -6.89
C ASP A 201 -3.00 -3.47 -6.00
N ILE A 202 -3.73 -4.42 -5.40
CA ILE A 202 -4.85 -4.11 -4.50
C ILE A 202 -4.66 -4.66 -3.09
N LEU A 203 -3.95 -5.78 -2.95
CA LEU A 203 -3.88 -6.49 -1.67
C LEU A 203 -3.09 -5.70 -0.64
N GLU A 204 -2.04 -5.00 -1.06
CA GLU A 204 -1.23 -4.11 -0.23
C GLU A 204 -2.02 -2.94 0.36
N HIS A 205 -3.21 -2.63 -0.16
CA HIS A 205 -4.12 -1.62 0.40
C HIS A 205 -5.09 -2.17 1.45
N LEU A 206 -5.21 -3.49 1.57
CA LEU A 206 -6.00 -4.15 2.61
C LEU A 206 -5.16 -4.36 3.85
N PHE A 207 -5.79 -4.40 5.03
CA PHE A 207 -5.14 -4.93 6.22
C PHE A 207 -4.70 -6.39 5.97
N TRP A 208 -3.55 -6.78 6.49
CA TRP A 208 -3.03 -8.15 6.30
C TRP A 208 -4.03 -9.23 6.73
N SER A 209 -4.80 -8.98 7.79
CA SER A 209 -5.86 -9.88 8.28
C SER A 209 -6.99 -10.11 7.28
N ASP A 210 -7.22 -9.17 6.36
CA ASP A 210 -8.29 -9.22 5.37
C ASP A 210 -7.87 -9.86 4.04
N VAL A 211 -6.56 -9.93 3.78
CA VAL A 211 -5.99 -10.50 2.55
C VAL A 211 -6.48 -11.93 2.30
N PRO A 212 -6.49 -12.86 3.29
CA PRO A 212 -7.00 -14.22 3.07
C PRO A 212 -8.46 -14.25 2.61
N GLN A 213 -9.31 -13.37 3.15
CA GLN A 213 -10.72 -13.30 2.77
C GLN A 213 -10.90 -12.76 1.35
N ALA A 214 -10.15 -11.72 0.96
CA ALA A 214 -10.17 -11.20 -0.41
C ALA A 214 -9.70 -12.25 -1.44
N ILE A 215 -8.63 -13.00 -1.13
CA ILE A 215 -8.14 -14.09 -2.00
C ILE A 215 -9.16 -15.23 -2.07
N LYS A 216 -9.83 -15.56 -0.96
CA LYS A 216 -10.88 -16.57 -0.92
C LYS A 216 -12.06 -16.18 -1.80
N GLU A 217 -12.52 -14.94 -1.73
CA GLU A 217 -13.60 -14.44 -2.60
C GLU A 217 -13.19 -14.43 -4.06
N ALA A 218 -11.99 -13.93 -4.39
CA ALA A 218 -11.47 -13.97 -5.75
C ALA A 218 -11.39 -15.40 -6.31
N SER A 219 -10.91 -16.34 -5.49
CA SER A 219 -10.84 -17.77 -5.83
C SER A 219 -12.23 -18.38 -6.01
N ARG A 220 -13.20 -18.02 -5.16
CA ARG A 220 -14.57 -18.50 -5.24
C ARG A 220 -15.23 -18.12 -6.56
N ILE A 221 -15.07 -16.87 -6.99
CA ILE A 221 -15.69 -16.36 -8.22
C ILE A 221 -14.90 -16.70 -9.50
N ALA A 222 -13.66 -17.16 -9.35
CA ALA A 222 -12.82 -17.62 -10.45
C ALA A 222 -13.10 -19.09 -10.79
N GLN A 223 -13.30 -19.40 -12.08
CA GLN A 223 -13.49 -20.75 -12.59
C GLN A 223 -12.16 -21.44 -12.88
N ARG A 224 -11.14 -20.70 -13.35
CA ARG A 224 -9.86 -21.30 -13.77
C ARG A 224 -8.67 -20.75 -13.01
N LYS A 225 -8.54 -19.43 -12.88
CA LYS A 225 -7.37 -18.83 -12.23
C LYS A 225 -7.63 -17.47 -11.62
N VAL A 226 -6.82 -17.17 -10.62
CA VAL A 226 -6.66 -15.84 -10.04
C VAL A 226 -5.26 -15.33 -10.39
N LEU A 227 -5.16 -14.08 -10.85
CA LEU A 227 -3.90 -13.40 -11.14
C LEU A 227 -3.72 -12.26 -10.15
N ILE A 228 -2.62 -12.27 -9.41
CA ILE A 228 -2.34 -11.29 -8.37
C ILE A 228 -1.00 -10.64 -8.69
N THR A 229 -0.94 -9.31 -8.58
CA THR A 229 0.33 -8.58 -8.55
C THR A 229 0.36 -7.71 -7.32
N VAL A 230 1.55 -7.55 -6.77
CA VAL A 230 1.83 -6.64 -5.66
C VAL A 230 3.19 -5.98 -5.94
N PRO A 231 3.43 -4.77 -5.43
CA PRO A 231 4.74 -4.13 -5.44
C PRO A 231 5.77 -5.01 -4.75
N ASP A 232 6.99 -5.01 -5.26
CA ASP A 232 8.11 -5.67 -4.61
C ASP A 232 8.41 -4.98 -3.27
N GLY A 233 8.01 -5.63 -2.17
CA GLY A 233 8.15 -5.10 -0.82
C GLY A 233 9.60 -4.85 -0.39
N GLU A 234 10.59 -5.46 -1.05
CA GLU A 234 12.02 -5.28 -0.76
C GLU A 234 12.65 -4.12 -1.55
N ALA A 235 12.03 -3.71 -2.66
CA ALA A 235 12.54 -2.63 -3.49
C ALA A 235 12.40 -1.25 -2.81
N ASP A 236 13.42 -0.39 -2.96
CA ASP A 236 13.38 1.03 -2.55
C ASP A 236 12.80 1.90 -3.67
N THR A 237 11.54 1.63 -4.04
CA THR A 237 10.81 2.38 -5.08
C THR A 237 9.63 3.14 -4.47
N PRO A 238 9.19 4.26 -5.09
CA PRO A 238 7.98 4.96 -4.67
C PRO A 238 6.75 4.05 -4.66
N GLU A 239 6.65 3.12 -5.60
CA GLU A 239 5.58 2.13 -5.65
C GLU A 239 5.61 1.26 -4.40
N ALA A 240 6.75 0.68 -4.06
CA ALA A 240 6.87 -0.23 -2.91
C ALA A 240 6.82 0.46 -1.53
N THR A 241 6.93 1.78 -1.47
CA THR A 241 6.97 2.59 -0.23
C THR A 241 5.78 3.54 -0.11
N SER A 242 4.77 3.35 -0.96
CA SER A 242 3.54 4.13 -0.90
C SER A 242 2.93 4.07 0.50
N PHE A 243 2.65 5.24 1.06
CA PHE A 243 1.98 5.38 2.37
C PHE A 243 0.56 4.79 2.37
N LYS A 244 0.00 4.48 1.20
CA LYS A 244 -1.29 3.78 1.05
C LYS A 244 -1.18 2.28 1.31
N HIS A 245 0.03 1.73 1.40
CA HIS A 245 0.23 0.31 1.63
C HIS A 245 0.17 0.01 3.11
N THR A 246 -0.64 -0.96 3.50
CA THR A 246 -0.80 -1.36 4.90
C THR A 246 0.27 -2.35 5.35
N TYR A 247 1.00 -2.94 4.40
CA TYR A 247 2.11 -3.84 4.65
C TYR A 247 3.05 -3.86 3.44
N LEU A 248 4.26 -4.41 3.62
CA LEU A 248 5.18 -4.69 2.54
C LEU A 248 4.98 -6.11 2.05
N ALA A 249 4.71 -6.27 0.76
CA ALA A 249 4.60 -7.58 0.13
C ALA A 249 6.00 -8.16 -0.19
N THR A 250 6.74 -8.54 0.85
CA THR A 250 8.00 -9.28 0.69
C THR A 250 7.74 -10.74 0.33
N PRO A 251 8.66 -11.44 -0.36
CA PRO A 251 8.52 -12.87 -0.66
C PRO A 251 8.21 -13.72 0.56
N GLU A 252 8.86 -13.46 1.70
CA GLU A 252 8.60 -14.16 2.97
C GLU A 252 7.16 -13.92 3.45
N LYS A 253 6.69 -12.67 3.41
CA LYS A 253 5.35 -12.29 3.88
C LYS A 253 4.25 -12.93 3.03
N VAL A 254 4.42 -12.97 1.71
CA VAL A 254 3.41 -13.51 0.78
C VAL A 254 3.41 -15.04 0.71
N GLN A 255 4.46 -15.70 1.20
CA GLN A 255 4.57 -17.17 1.25
C GLN A 255 4.16 -17.77 2.60
N ALA A 256 4.06 -16.94 3.65
CA ALA A 256 3.63 -17.33 5.00
C ALA A 256 2.11 -17.50 5.10
#